data_AF-A0A9D6UHK2-F1
#
_entry.id   AF-A0A9D6UHK2-F1
#
_cell.length_a   1.000
_cell.length_b   1.000
_cell.length_c   1.000
_cell.angle_alpha   90.00
_cell.angle_beta   90.00
_cell.angle_gamma   90.00
#
_symmetry.space_group_name_H-M   'P 1'
#
loop_
_entity.id
_entity.type
_entity.pdbx_description
1 polymer ?
#
loop_
_entity_poly.entity_id
_entity_poly.type
_entity_poly.pdbx_seq_one_letter_code
_entity_poly.pdbx_strand_id
1 'polypeptide(L)'
;MDIRNCRKHSCKDNDGNCLIHGLDGLPVQCVGRWVEDKFFFLERYLNASCEARRKFADKGNAVFIDLFSGPGRCIIKDEKREIDSGGIRALNRDEAPFNECFYFDISKVNVDTLKKRAGAKSNCHVECGDSNTLINNLVATLLKQSYRYHFAFIDPFGPGGLKFETLKMLAKLDKMDMLIHFPIGAIKRNLKTWTKSANNILDNFLGTNVWRKAIKGLHGDKIFKALIDTFKEQLKSIGYPEDGLKMASSNEDIYTGLPTVPVRNTREVGMYVLILASKHPLGQKIWSSIIKTNPTGQKELF
;
A
#
# COMPACT_ATOMS: atom_id res chain seq x y z
N MET A 1 3.04 -18.91 29.66
CA MET A 1 2.89 -18.03 28.49
C MET A 1 1.63 -17.20 28.68
N ASP A 2 1.78 -15.96 29.17
CA ASP A 2 0.63 -15.08 29.39
C ASP A 2 -0.06 -14.73 28.08
N ILE A 3 -1.38 -14.76 28.13
CA ILE A 3 -2.28 -14.61 26.99
C ILE A 3 -2.24 -13.14 26.54
N ARG A 4 -1.58 -12.86 25.41
CA ARG A 4 -1.56 -11.54 24.75
C ARG A 4 -2.89 -11.29 24.03
N ASN A 5 -3.94 -10.99 24.78
CA ASN A 5 -5.26 -10.71 24.22
C ASN A 5 -5.47 -9.20 24.04
N CYS A 6 -5.54 -8.72 22.79
CA CYS A 6 -5.92 -7.34 22.45
C CYS A 6 -7.46 -7.14 22.56
N ARG A 7 -8.09 -7.62 23.65
CA ARG A 7 -9.56 -7.63 23.80
C ARG A 7 -10.16 -6.31 24.26
N LYS A 8 -9.37 -5.39 24.83
CA LYS A 8 -9.88 -4.10 25.35
C LYS A 8 -9.93 -3.03 24.26
N HIS A 9 -10.96 -2.17 24.30
CA HIS A 9 -11.20 -1.05 23.37
C HIS A 9 -10.05 -0.02 23.25
N SER A 10 -9.01 -0.13 24.07
CA SER A 10 -7.83 0.74 24.11
C SER A 10 -6.52 -0.06 23.96
N CYS A 11 -6.48 -1.06 23.08
CA CYS A 11 -5.27 -1.89 22.94
C CYS A 11 -4.20 -1.31 22.00
N LYS A 12 -4.35 -0.04 21.59
CA LYS A 12 -3.42 0.66 20.71
C LYS A 12 -2.94 1.98 21.31
N ASP A 13 -1.70 2.35 21.00
CA ASP A 13 -1.21 3.72 21.17
C ASP A 13 -1.61 4.62 19.99
N ASN A 14 -1.16 5.88 20.03
CA ASN A 14 -1.44 6.89 18.99
C ASN A 14 -0.79 6.56 17.64
N ASP A 15 0.25 5.72 17.62
CA ASP A 15 0.96 5.29 16.41
C ASP A 15 0.37 3.99 15.83
N GLY A 16 -0.69 3.46 16.47
CA GLY A 16 -1.37 2.24 16.06
C GLY A 16 -0.65 0.96 16.49
N ASN A 17 0.38 1.06 17.33
CA ASN A 17 1.06 -0.08 17.92
C ASN A 17 0.24 -0.69 19.06
N CYS A 18 0.41 -1.98 19.27
CA CYS A 18 -0.18 -2.68 20.39
C CYS A 18 0.46 -2.20 21.70
N LEU A 19 -0.34 -2.09 22.76
CA LEU A 19 0.20 -1.88 24.12
C LEU A 19 1.03 -3.07 24.64
N ILE A 20 0.95 -4.22 23.95
CA ILE A 20 1.72 -5.42 24.26
C ILE A 20 2.81 -5.57 23.19
N HIS A 21 4.06 -5.72 23.62
CA HIS A 21 5.19 -5.95 22.72
C HIS A 21 5.15 -7.36 22.07
N GLY A 22 5.89 -7.49 20.97
CA GLY A 22 6.07 -8.73 20.24
C GLY A 22 6.88 -9.78 21.00
N LEU A 23 7.04 -10.96 20.39
CA LEU A 23 7.83 -12.07 20.96
C LEU A 23 9.29 -11.68 21.19
N ASP A 24 9.80 -10.76 20.38
CA ASP A 24 11.13 -10.17 20.47
C ASP A 24 11.24 -9.04 21.52
N GLY A 25 10.17 -8.75 22.27
CA GLY A 25 10.12 -7.68 23.25
C GLY A 25 10.05 -6.27 22.65
N LEU A 26 9.88 -6.16 21.33
CA LEU A 26 9.81 -4.88 20.62
C LEU A 26 8.37 -4.50 20.24
N PRO A 27 8.07 -3.21 20.03
CA PRO A 27 6.77 -2.76 19.53
C PRO A 27 6.27 -3.54 18.31
N VAL A 28 4.97 -3.82 18.26
CA VAL A 28 4.29 -4.47 17.12
C VAL A 28 3.03 -3.71 16.76
N GLN A 29 2.72 -3.65 15.48
CA GLN A 29 1.52 -2.94 15.02
C GLN A 29 0.28 -3.79 15.29
N CYS A 30 -0.75 -3.22 15.91
CA CYS A 30 -2.00 -3.95 16.10
C CYS A 30 -2.88 -3.78 14.87
N VAL A 31 -3.24 -4.87 14.20
CA VAL A 31 -3.98 -4.85 12.92
C VAL A 31 -5.17 -5.80 12.95
N GLY A 32 -6.18 -5.56 12.13
CA GLY A 32 -7.24 -6.54 11.96
C GLY A 32 -6.85 -7.62 10.95
N ARG A 33 -7.63 -8.71 10.91
CA ARG A 33 -7.38 -9.89 10.07
C ARG A 33 -7.22 -9.58 8.57
N TRP A 34 -7.85 -8.52 8.09
CA TRP A 34 -7.71 -8.02 6.71
C TRP A 34 -6.26 -7.77 6.25
N VAL A 35 -5.33 -7.56 7.18
CA VAL A 35 -3.90 -7.41 6.86
C VAL A 35 -3.36 -8.61 6.07
N GLU A 36 -3.92 -9.79 6.29
CA GLU A 36 -3.49 -11.04 5.65
C GLU A 36 -3.74 -10.98 4.15
N ASP A 37 -4.93 -10.56 3.73
CA ASP A 37 -5.26 -10.42 2.30
C ASP A 37 -4.31 -9.42 1.64
N LYS A 38 -4.00 -8.31 2.31
CA LYS A 38 -3.06 -7.31 1.79
C LYS A 38 -1.67 -7.88 1.60
N PHE A 39 -1.13 -8.56 2.60
CA PHE A 39 0.21 -9.15 2.48
C PHE A 39 0.22 -10.32 1.50
N PHE A 40 -0.87 -11.08 1.40
CA PHE A 40 -1.04 -12.11 0.38
C PHE A 40 -0.91 -11.55 -1.04
N PHE A 41 -1.63 -10.47 -1.37
CA PHE A 41 -1.54 -9.87 -2.71
C PHE A 41 -0.18 -9.20 -2.97
N LEU A 42 0.39 -8.55 -1.96
CA LEU A 42 1.76 -8.03 -2.05
C LEU A 42 2.75 -9.16 -2.37
N GLU A 43 2.74 -10.24 -1.59
CA GLU A 43 3.65 -11.38 -1.79
C GLU A 43 3.45 -12.05 -3.14
N ARG A 44 2.20 -12.22 -3.59
CA ARG A 44 1.93 -12.77 -4.93
C ARG A 44 2.48 -11.89 -6.03
N TYR A 45 2.36 -10.57 -5.91
CA TYR A 45 2.96 -9.67 -6.89
C TYR A 45 4.48 -9.78 -6.87
N LEU A 46 5.10 -9.69 -5.69
CA LEU A 46 6.55 -9.77 -5.54
C LEU A 46 7.13 -11.11 -6.04
N ASN A 47 6.40 -12.21 -5.87
CA ASN A 47 6.76 -13.53 -6.40
C ASN A 47 6.57 -13.58 -7.92
N ALA A 48 5.41 -13.18 -8.43
CA ALA A 48 5.12 -13.26 -9.87
C ALA A 48 5.96 -12.28 -10.71
N SER A 49 6.43 -11.18 -10.11
CA SER A 49 7.35 -10.24 -10.73
C SER A 49 8.83 -10.61 -10.57
N CYS A 50 9.16 -11.78 -10.00
CA CYS A 50 10.54 -12.19 -9.70
C CYS A 50 11.45 -12.11 -10.93
N GLU A 51 11.06 -12.76 -12.03
CA GLU A 51 11.89 -12.80 -13.26
C GLU A 51 11.98 -11.44 -13.97
N ALA A 52 10.92 -10.61 -13.89
CA ALA A 52 10.98 -9.25 -14.40
C ALA A 52 11.95 -8.39 -13.56
N ARG A 53 11.89 -8.54 -12.22
CA ARG A 53 12.76 -7.84 -11.27
C ARG A 53 14.21 -8.31 -11.35
N ARG A 54 14.45 -9.60 -11.64
CA ARG A 54 15.79 -10.21 -11.78
C ARG A 54 16.70 -9.45 -12.75
N LYS A 55 16.13 -8.95 -13.85
CA LYS A 55 16.83 -8.11 -14.85
C LYS A 55 17.52 -6.86 -14.26
N PHE A 56 17.03 -6.39 -13.12
CA PHE A 56 17.57 -5.27 -12.35
C PHE A 56 18.32 -5.76 -11.11
N ALA A 57 17.74 -6.73 -10.38
CA ALA A 57 18.29 -7.23 -9.12
C ALA A 57 19.71 -7.79 -9.27
N ASP A 58 19.96 -8.56 -10.33
CA ASP A 58 21.26 -9.17 -10.62
C ASP A 58 22.35 -8.12 -10.94
N LYS A 59 21.94 -6.87 -11.20
CA LYS A 59 22.82 -5.72 -11.45
C LYS A 59 22.83 -4.71 -10.31
N GLY A 60 22.26 -5.03 -9.15
CA GLY A 60 22.21 -4.09 -8.01
C GLY A 60 21.13 -3.01 -8.11
N ASN A 61 20.16 -3.14 -9.01
CA ASN A 61 19.30 -2.03 -9.44
C ASN A 61 17.81 -2.15 -9.07
N ALA A 62 17.43 -3.07 -8.18
CA ALA A 62 16.06 -3.20 -7.70
C ALA A 62 15.86 -2.45 -6.37
N VAL A 63 14.81 -1.63 -6.28
CA VAL A 63 14.49 -0.79 -5.12
C VAL A 63 13.11 -1.09 -4.58
N PHE A 64 13.03 -1.26 -3.26
CA PHE A 64 11.77 -1.28 -2.53
C PHE A 64 11.59 0.00 -1.73
N ILE A 65 10.38 0.55 -1.73
CA ILE A 65 10.04 1.76 -0.97
C ILE A 65 8.78 1.47 -0.16
N ASP A 66 8.82 1.65 1.15
CA ASP A 66 7.67 1.59 2.04
C ASP A 66 7.45 2.95 2.69
N LEU A 67 6.34 3.61 2.33
CA LEU A 67 6.06 4.97 2.83
C LEU A 67 5.41 4.98 4.22
N PHE A 68 4.97 3.83 4.72
CA PHE A 68 4.20 3.68 5.97
C PHE A 68 4.60 2.39 6.70
N SER A 69 5.90 2.27 6.98
CA SER A 69 6.57 0.99 7.28
C SER A 69 6.21 0.36 8.62
N GLY A 70 5.77 1.15 9.60
CA GLY A 70 5.49 0.69 10.95
C GLY A 70 6.71 0.06 11.62
N PRO A 71 6.53 -0.71 12.71
CA PRO A 71 7.62 -1.32 13.44
C PRO A 71 8.18 -2.58 12.75
N GLY A 72 7.70 -2.99 11.57
CA GLY A 72 8.18 -4.18 10.84
C GLY A 72 7.46 -5.49 11.16
N ARG A 73 6.65 -5.54 12.23
CA ARG A 73 5.78 -6.70 12.54
C ARG A 73 4.41 -6.24 13.02
N CYS A 74 3.43 -7.09 12.79
CA CYS A 74 2.05 -6.88 13.21
C CYS A 74 1.56 -8.03 14.07
N ILE A 75 0.63 -7.75 14.99
CA ILE A 75 -0.19 -8.74 15.68
C ILE A 75 -1.64 -8.59 15.23
N ILE A 76 -2.25 -9.71 14.83
CA ILE A 76 -3.65 -9.72 14.41
C ILE A 76 -4.54 -9.67 15.66
N LYS A 77 -5.50 -8.75 15.67
CA LYS A 77 -6.49 -8.63 16.75
C LYS A 77 -7.19 -9.97 16.99
N ASP A 78 -7.37 -10.27 18.28
CA ASP A 78 -7.99 -11.52 18.77
C ASP A 78 -7.22 -12.81 18.39
N GLU A 79 -6.02 -12.70 17.83
CA GLU A 79 -5.10 -13.80 17.57
C GLU A 79 -3.81 -13.65 18.41
N LYS A 80 -3.12 -14.78 18.64
CA LYS A 80 -1.78 -14.79 19.26
C LYS A 80 -0.65 -14.77 18.23
N ARG A 81 -0.99 -14.54 16.95
CA ARG A 81 -0.07 -14.70 15.83
C ARG A 81 0.53 -13.36 15.44
N GLU A 82 1.85 -13.33 15.42
CA GLU A 82 2.64 -12.27 14.83
C GLU A 82 2.94 -12.59 13.37
N ILE A 83 2.95 -11.56 12.53
CA ILE A 83 3.31 -11.65 11.12
C ILE A 83 4.29 -10.53 10.79
N ASP A 84 5.20 -10.80 9.86
CA ASP A 84 6.07 -9.77 9.31
C ASP A 84 5.26 -8.78 8.45
N SER A 85 5.64 -7.50 8.51
CA SER A 85 5.05 -6.46 7.68
C SER A 85 5.44 -6.64 6.21
N GLY A 86 4.73 -5.96 5.31
CA GLY A 86 5.04 -5.96 3.88
C GLY A 86 6.49 -5.55 3.60
N GLY A 87 7.00 -4.55 4.34
CA GLY A 87 8.38 -4.11 4.26
C GLY A 87 9.41 -5.18 4.62
N ILE A 88 9.21 -5.91 5.72
CA ILE A 88 10.10 -7.01 6.12
C ILE A 88 10.02 -8.19 5.14
N ARG A 89 8.82 -8.50 4.62
CA ARG A 89 8.64 -9.54 3.59
C ARG A 89 9.41 -9.21 2.31
N ALA A 90 9.44 -7.95 1.90
CA ALA A 90 10.24 -7.50 0.76
C ALA A 90 11.76 -7.56 1.05
N LEU A 91 12.18 -7.20 2.26
CA LEU A 91 13.58 -7.22 2.69
C LEU A 91 14.20 -8.62 2.77
N ASN A 92 13.39 -9.63 3.11
CA ASN A 92 13.84 -10.99 3.35
C ASN A 92 13.69 -11.89 2.11
N ARG A 93 13.64 -11.30 0.92
CA ARG A 93 13.59 -12.06 -0.33
C ARG A 93 15.00 -12.49 -0.75
N ASP A 94 15.19 -13.78 -0.96
CA ASP A 94 16.46 -14.32 -1.45
C ASP A 94 16.55 -14.28 -2.98
N GLU A 95 15.46 -14.58 -3.68
CA GLU A 95 15.42 -14.58 -5.14
C GLU A 95 15.03 -13.22 -5.73
N ALA A 96 15.88 -12.74 -6.64
CA ALA A 96 15.80 -11.41 -7.23
C ALA A 96 15.55 -10.35 -6.12
N PRO A 97 16.48 -10.18 -5.17
CA PRO A 97 16.26 -9.33 -4.01
C PRO A 97 16.07 -7.88 -4.40
N PHE A 98 15.49 -7.10 -3.51
CA PHE A 98 15.61 -5.64 -3.59
C PHE A 98 16.99 -5.25 -3.05
N ASN A 99 17.81 -4.66 -3.93
CA ASN A 99 19.18 -4.30 -3.61
C ASN A 99 19.28 -3.08 -2.69
N GLU A 100 18.25 -2.22 -2.67
CA GLU A 100 18.09 -1.13 -1.72
C GLU A 100 16.63 -1.06 -1.26
N CYS A 101 16.42 -0.87 0.03
CA CYS A 101 15.09 -0.75 0.63
C CYS A 101 15.01 0.55 1.44
N PHE A 102 14.00 1.37 1.17
CA PHE A 102 13.75 2.63 1.85
C PHE A 102 12.44 2.56 2.64
N TYR A 103 12.49 2.89 3.93
CA TYR A 103 11.37 2.80 4.85
C TYR A 103 11.16 4.14 5.55
N PHE A 104 9.91 4.61 5.54
CA PHE A 104 9.50 5.79 6.27
C PHE A 104 8.43 5.48 7.31
N ASP A 105 8.53 6.13 8.46
CA ASP A 105 7.47 6.18 9.45
C ASP A 105 7.55 7.49 10.23
N ILE A 106 6.41 8.05 10.63
CA ILE A 106 6.40 9.30 11.40
C ILE A 106 6.77 9.06 12.87
N SER A 107 6.58 7.83 13.37
CA SER A 107 6.90 7.46 14.74
C SER A 107 8.35 7.02 14.86
N LYS A 108 9.10 7.73 15.71
CA LYS A 108 10.48 7.39 16.04
C LYS A 108 10.61 5.98 16.65
N VAL A 109 9.61 5.57 17.43
CA VAL A 109 9.56 4.24 18.06
C VAL A 109 9.45 3.14 17.00
N ASN A 110 8.61 3.34 15.98
CA ASN A 110 8.51 2.42 14.84
C ASN A 110 9.81 2.32 14.07
N VAL A 111 10.43 3.46 13.75
CA VAL A 111 11.71 3.52 13.05
C VAL A 111 12.81 2.78 13.79
N ASP A 112 12.97 3.03 15.10
CA ASP A 112 14.01 2.37 15.89
C ASP A 112 13.76 0.87 16.00
N THR A 113 12.49 0.48 16.09
CA THR A 113 12.10 -0.93 16.12
C THR A 113 12.38 -1.62 14.78
N LEU A 114 12.02 -0.97 13.67
CA LEU A 114 12.25 -1.50 12.32
C LEU A 114 13.75 -1.62 12.03
N LYS A 115 14.58 -0.64 12.44
CA LYS A 115 16.05 -0.73 12.34
C LYS A 115 16.59 -1.96 13.05
N LYS A 116 16.12 -2.25 14.27
CA LYS A 116 16.53 -3.45 15.02
C LYS A 116 16.12 -4.74 14.28
N ARG A 117 14.92 -4.79 13.72
CA ARG A 117 14.40 -5.98 13.00
C ARG A 117 15.04 -6.20 11.63
N ALA A 118 15.33 -5.12 10.90
CA ALA A 118 16.04 -5.18 9.63
C ALA A 118 17.50 -5.61 9.81
N GLY A 119 18.08 -5.38 11.00
CA GLY A 119 19.46 -5.72 11.32
C GLY A 119 20.47 -4.79 10.63
N ALA A 120 21.75 -5.17 10.66
CA ALA A 120 22.84 -4.42 10.04
C ALA A 120 22.91 -4.57 8.50
N LYS A 121 21.76 -4.73 7.84
CA LYS A 121 21.66 -4.83 6.38
C LYS A 121 22.00 -3.45 5.78
N SER A 122 23.18 -3.34 5.17
CA SER A 122 23.69 -2.07 4.61
C SER A 122 22.81 -1.48 3.52
N ASN A 123 21.95 -2.29 2.91
CA ASN A 123 20.98 -1.90 1.91
C ASN A 123 19.61 -1.47 2.46
N CYS A 124 19.46 -1.32 3.78
CA CYS A 124 18.23 -0.90 4.42
C CYS A 124 18.36 0.53 4.98
N HIS A 125 17.53 1.44 4.48
CA HIS A 125 17.48 2.83 4.88
C HIS A 125 16.15 3.10 5.58
N VAL A 126 16.18 3.37 6.89
CA VAL A 126 14.98 3.67 7.68
C VAL A 126 15.07 5.09 8.23
N GLU A 127 14.11 5.93 7.86
CA GLU A 127 14.08 7.35 8.20
C GLU A 127 12.77 7.74 8.89
N CYS A 128 12.88 8.63 9.89
CA CYS A 128 11.76 9.10 10.70
C CYS A 128 11.25 10.43 10.16
N GLY A 129 9.96 10.50 9.83
CA GLY A 129 9.30 11.74 9.39
C GLY A 129 8.08 11.51 8.51
N ASP A 130 7.43 12.60 8.11
CA ASP A 130 6.32 12.57 7.15
C ASP A 130 6.84 12.18 5.76
N SER A 131 6.40 11.02 5.27
CA SER A 131 6.77 10.51 3.95
C SER A 131 6.38 11.46 2.83
N ASN A 132 5.33 12.28 3.01
CA ASN A 132 4.95 13.31 2.03
C ASN A 132 6.00 14.41 1.87
N THR A 133 6.88 14.61 2.87
CA THR A 133 7.99 15.56 2.81
C THR A 133 9.28 14.86 2.37
N LEU A 134 9.60 13.73 2.99
CA LEU A 134 10.85 12.99 2.77
C LEU A 134 11.01 12.47 1.33
N ILE A 135 9.89 12.22 0.65
CA ILE A 135 9.89 11.69 -0.72
C ILE A 135 10.70 12.53 -1.72
N ASN A 136 10.81 13.83 -1.50
CA ASN A 136 11.56 14.72 -2.40
C ASN A 136 13.05 14.38 -2.44
N ASN A 137 13.65 14.19 -1.26
CA ASN A 137 15.07 13.86 -1.13
C ASN A 137 15.33 12.44 -1.64
N LEU A 138 14.42 11.50 -1.37
CA LEU A 138 14.53 10.14 -1.88
C LEU A 138 14.52 10.12 -3.41
N VAL A 139 13.52 10.74 -4.04
CA VAL A 139 13.41 10.75 -5.51
C VAL A 139 14.63 11.44 -6.16
N ALA A 140 15.10 12.56 -5.60
CA ALA A 140 16.32 13.22 -6.07
C ALA A 140 17.57 12.31 -5.99
N THR A 141 17.62 11.44 -4.98
CA THR A 141 18.71 10.46 -4.82
C THR A 141 18.58 9.33 -5.84
N LEU A 142 17.39 8.75 -5.99
CA LEU A 142 17.14 7.64 -6.92
C LEU A 142 17.33 8.04 -8.39
N LEU A 143 17.02 9.29 -8.74
CA LEU A 143 17.21 9.82 -10.10
C LEU A 143 18.69 9.95 -10.52
N LYS A 144 19.65 9.87 -9.59
CA LYS A 144 21.08 9.87 -9.92
C LYS A 144 21.52 8.63 -10.70
N GLN A 145 20.69 7.58 -10.73
CA GLN A 145 20.95 6.33 -11.44
C GLN A 145 19.78 6.01 -12.39
N SER A 146 20.06 5.92 -13.68
CA SER A 146 19.02 5.85 -14.73
C SER A 146 18.42 4.45 -14.95
N TYR A 147 19.11 3.39 -14.52
CA TYR A 147 18.70 2.01 -14.78
C TYR A 147 18.27 1.28 -13.52
N ARG A 148 17.19 1.74 -12.87
CA ARG A 148 16.65 1.11 -11.65
C ARG A 148 15.18 0.75 -11.78
N TYR A 149 14.80 -0.41 -11.25
CA TYR A 149 13.39 -0.78 -11.04
C TYR A 149 12.98 -0.42 -9.63
N HIS A 150 11.82 0.20 -9.49
CA HIS A 150 11.29 0.66 -8.21
C HIS A 150 9.91 0.07 -7.98
N PHE A 151 9.70 -0.45 -6.78
CA PHE A 151 8.39 -0.85 -6.28
C PHE A 151 8.09 -0.11 -4.99
N ALA A 152 7.02 0.67 -4.97
CA ALA A 152 6.55 1.38 -3.79
C ALA A 152 5.29 0.70 -3.21
N PHE A 153 5.36 0.34 -1.94
CA PHE A 153 4.23 -0.07 -1.12
C PHE A 153 3.69 1.13 -0.35
N ILE A 154 2.44 1.49 -0.61
CA ILE A 154 1.82 2.75 -0.15
C ILE A 154 0.55 2.43 0.62
N ASP A 155 0.72 2.23 1.93
CA ASP A 155 -0.32 1.72 2.83
C ASP A 155 -0.64 2.67 3.99
N PRO A 156 -1.23 3.86 3.72
CA PRO A 156 -1.59 4.77 4.79
C PRO A 156 -2.74 4.20 5.64
N PHE A 157 -2.72 4.44 6.95
CA PHE A 157 -3.81 4.08 7.86
C PHE A 157 -5.18 4.67 7.46
N GLY A 158 -5.18 5.79 6.76
CA GLY A 158 -6.36 6.47 6.23
C GLY A 158 -5.98 7.53 5.20
N PRO A 159 -6.95 8.16 4.54
CA PRO A 159 -6.67 9.05 3.41
C PRO A 159 -5.89 10.30 3.81
N GLY A 160 -5.91 10.70 5.09
CA GLY A 160 -5.11 11.83 5.59
C GLY A 160 -3.61 11.59 5.62
N GLY A 161 -3.16 10.33 5.58
CA GLY A 161 -1.73 10.00 5.62
C GLY A 161 -1.00 10.18 4.30
N LEU A 162 -1.72 10.19 3.17
CA LEU A 162 -1.13 10.26 1.83
C LEU A 162 -1.65 11.49 1.06
N LYS A 163 -0.72 12.28 0.54
CA LYS A 163 -0.99 13.35 -0.42
C LYS A 163 -0.70 12.87 -1.84
N PHE A 164 -1.53 13.24 -2.80
CA PHE A 164 -1.34 12.90 -4.20
C PHE A 164 -0.01 13.40 -4.76
N GLU A 165 0.50 14.55 -4.27
CA GLU A 165 1.81 15.07 -4.67
C GLU A 165 2.95 14.07 -4.38
N THR A 166 2.82 13.24 -3.34
CA THR A 166 3.78 12.16 -3.04
C THR A 166 3.83 11.12 -4.16
N LEU A 167 2.66 10.75 -4.70
CA LEU A 167 2.57 9.85 -5.86
C LEU A 167 3.16 10.49 -7.11
N LYS A 168 2.91 11.78 -7.32
CA LYS A 168 3.49 12.56 -8.42
C LYS A 168 5.01 12.63 -8.35
N MET A 169 5.58 12.76 -7.15
CA MET A 169 7.02 12.71 -6.96
C MET A 169 7.60 11.34 -7.32
N LEU A 170 6.99 10.25 -6.84
CA LEU A 170 7.38 8.89 -7.22
C LEU A 170 7.23 8.64 -8.72
N ALA A 171 6.22 9.21 -9.37
CA ALA A 171 5.96 9.06 -10.79
C ALA A 171 7.02 9.68 -11.72
N LYS A 172 7.96 10.46 -11.17
CA LYS A 172 9.16 10.94 -11.87
C LYS A 172 10.17 9.83 -12.16
N LEU A 173 10.07 8.69 -11.47
CA LEU A 173 10.90 7.51 -11.73
C LEU A 173 10.32 6.71 -12.91
N ASP A 174 11.13 6.48 -13.94
CA ASP A 174 10.67 5.88 -15.21
C ASP A 174 10.14 4.45 -15.06
N LYS A 175 10.73 3.68 -14.15
CA LYS A 175 10.41 2.26 -13.93
C LYS A 175 9.87 2.11 -12.52
N MET A 176 8.61 2.49 -12.36
CA MET A 176 7.94 2.55 -11.07
C MET A 176 6.63 1.76 -11.10
N ASP A 177 6.50 0.87 -10.13
CA ASP A 177 5.26 0.24 -9.74
C ASP A 177 4.85 0.75 -8.35
N MET A 178 3.60 1.15 -8.20
CA MET A 178 3.04 1.57 -6.91
C MET A 178 1.87 0.67 -6.56
N LEU A 179 1.96 -0.03 -5.43
CA LEU A 179 0.84 -0.75 -4.83
C LEU A 179 0.21 0.15 -3.76
N ILE A 180 -0.95 0.73 -4.08
CA ILE A 180 -1.60 1.78 -3.31
C ILE A 180 -2.82 1.21 -2.59
N HIS A 181 -2.89 1.45 -1.29
CA HIS A 181 -4.06 1.21 -0.47
C HIS A 181 -5.06 2.37 -0.57
N PHE A 182 -6.20 2.13 -1.19
CA PHE A 182 -7.29 3.11 -1.35
C PHE A 182 -8.35 2.90 -0.24
N PRO A 183 -8.46 3.80 0.76
CA PRO A 183 -9.19 3.53 2.01
C PRO A 183 -10.69 3.82 1.92
N ILE A 184 -11.42 3.03 1.11
CA ILE A 184 -12.87 3.20 0.85
C ILE A 184 -13.70 3.33 2.13
N GLY A 185 -13.43 2.51 3.15
CA GLY A 185 -14.18 2.52 4.41
C GLY A 185 -14.04 3.82 5.19
N ALA A 186 -12.83 4.42 5.20
CA ALA A 186 -12.62 5.73 5.82
C ALA A 186 -13.29 6.84 5.01
N ILE A 187 -13.26 6.74 3.68
CA ILE A 187 -13.96 7.67 2.79
C ILE A 187 -15.47 7.60 3.01
N LYS A 188 -16.05 6.40 3.05
CA LYS A 188 -17.49 6.16 3.34
C LYS A 188 -17.96 6.91 4.57
N ARG A 189 -17.22 6.79 5.68
CA ARG A 189 -17.60 7.40 6.98
C ARG A 189 -17.56 8.93 6.97
N ASN A 190 -16.70 9.53 6.15
CA ASN A 190 -16.44 10.98 6.20
C ASN A 190 -16.93 11.74 4.96
N LEU A 191 -17.43 11.05 3.93
CA LEU A 191 -17.79 11.63 2.64
C LEU A 191 -18.76 12.81 2.79
N LYS A 192 -19.81 12.67 3.61
CA LYS A 192 -20.79 13.75 3.85
C LYS A 192 -20.14 15.04 4.38
N THR A 193 -19.11 14.90 5.21
CA THR A 193 -18.37 16.03 5.78
C THR A 193 -17.44 16.65 4.74
N TRP A 194 -16.71 15.83 3.99
CA TRP A 194 -15.75 16.29 2.98
C TRP A 194 -16.42 16.90 1.74
N THR A 195 -17.66 16.52 1.41
CA THR A 195 -18.38 17.17 0.30
C THR A 195 -18.70 18.65 0.59
N LYS A 196 -18.76 19.05 1.87
CA LYS A 196 -19.18 20.40 2.29
C LYS A 196 -18.06 21.43 2.41
N SER A 197 -16.80 21.01 2.35
CA SER A 197 -15.63 21.89 2.55
C SER A 197 -14.64 21.70 1.42
N ALA A 198 -13.92 22.76 1.03
CA ALA A 198 -12.81 22.69 0.08
C ALA A 198 -11.47 22.46 0.80
N ASN A 199 -10.44 22.05 0.05
CA ASN A 199 -9.07 21.82 0.54
C ASN A 199 -9.01 20.82 1.71
N ASN A 200 -9.78 19.75 1.61
CA ASN A 200 -9.85 18.73 2.66
C ASN A 200 -9.00 17.50 2.36
N ILE A 201 -9.05 16.52 3.28
CA ILE A 201 -8.32 15.26 3.21
C ILE A 201 -8.53 14.53 1.87
N LEU A 202 -9.76 14.50 1.35
CA LEU A 202 -10.06 13.78 0.11
C LEU A 202 -9.54 14.53 -1.12
N ASP A 203 -9.53 15.87 -1.11
CA ASP A 203 -8.89 16.66 -2.17
C ASP A 203 -7.39 16.37 -2.23
N ASN A 204 -6.74 16.35 -1.08
CA ASN A 204 -5.31 16.08 -0.99
C ASN A 204 -4.97 14.65 -1.41
N PHE A 205 -5.79 13.66 -1.00
CA PHE A 205 -5.59 12.26 -1.34
C PHE A 205 -5.80 11.99 -2.83
N LEU A 206 -6.87 12.55 -3.42
CA LEU A 206 -7.17 12.37 -4.84
C LEU A 206 -6.35 13.30 -5.75
N GLY A 207 -5.81 14.40 -5.23
CA GLY A 207 -5.09 15.42 -6.00
C GLY A 207 -6.00 16.42 -6.72
N THR A 208 -7.31 16.35 -6.49
CA THR A 208 -8.29 17.18 -7.20
C THR A 208 -9.57 17.35 -6.38
N ASN A 209 -10.34 18.39 -6.69
CA ASN A 209 -11.68 18.62 -6.14
C ASN A 209 -12.82 18.14 -7.07
N VAL A 210 -12.48 17.71 -8.30
CA VAL A 210 -13.43 17.32 -9.37
C VAL A 210 -14.34 16.18 -8.94
N TRP A 211 -13.88 15.32 -8.02
CA TRP A 211 -14.65 14.20 -7.48
C TRP A 211 -16.02 14.62 -6.92
N ARG A 212 -16.16 15.83 -6.36
CA ARG A 212 -17.45 16.33 -5.84
C ARG A 212 -18.52 16.41 -6.92
N LYS A 213 -18.12 16.87 -8.12
CA LYS A 213 -19.01 16.92 -9.28
C LYS A 213 -19.28 15.51 -9.79
N ALA A 214 -18.25 14.66 -9.84
CA ALA A 214 -18.36 13.29 -10.34
C ALA A 214 -19.33 12.41 -9.52
N ILE A 215 -19.45 12.64 -8.21
CA ILE A 215 -20.36 11.87 -7.34
C ILE A 215 -21.78 12.46 -7.24
N LYS A 216 -22.05 13.62 -7.86
CA LYS A 216 -23.33 14.32 -7.70
C LYS A 216 -24.47 13.47 -8.27
N GLY A 217 -25.50 13.21 -7.47
CA GLY A 217 -26.64 12.38 -7.85
C GLY A 217 -26.35 10.87 -7.92
N LEU A 218 -25.13 10.44 -7.54
CA LEU A 218 -24.80 9.03 -7.41
C LEU A 218 -25.12 8.52 -6.00
N HIS A 219 -25.40 7.23 -5.91
CA HIS A 219 -25.72 6.54 -4.66
C HIS A 219 -25.02 5.18 -4.60
N GLY A 220 -24.84 4.67 -3.38
CA GLY A 220 -24.25 3.36 -3.14
C GLY A 220 -22.88 3.20 -3.81
N ASP A 221 -22.68 2.08 -4.50
CA ASP A 221 -21.40 1.74 -5.12
C ASP A 221 -20.99 2.62 -6.30
N LYS A 222 -21.94 3.31 -6.93
CA LYS A 222 -21.66 4.23 -8.03
C LYS A 222 -20.77 5.40 -7.59
N ILE A 223 -20.89 5.84 -6.33
CA ILE A 223 -20.01 6.87 -5.76
C ILE A 223 -18.56 6.40 -5.77
N PHE A 224 -18.28 5.19 -5.29
CA PHE A 224 -16.90 4.72 -5.17
C PHE A 224 -16.27 4.44 -6.53
N LYS A 225 -17.05 3.93 -7.48
CA LYS A 225 -16.61 3.84 -8.88
C LYS A 225 -16.17 5.21 -9.39
N ALA A 226 -16.98 6.26 -9.21
CA ALA A 226 -16.61 7.61 -9.64
C ALA A 226 -15.36 8.16 -8.94
N LEU A 227 -15.13 7.83 -7.66
CA LEU A 227 -13.91 8.22 -6.93
C LEU A 227 -12.67 7.48 -7.46
N ILE A 228 -12.79 6.18 -7.72
CA ILE A 228 -11.74 5.34 -8.31
C ILE A 228 -11.40 5.83 -9.72
N ASP A 229 -12.41 6.13 -10.55
CA ASP A 229 -12.24 6.70 -11.88
C ASP A 229 -11.55 8.08 -11.82
N THR A 230 -11.94 8.91 -10.85
CA THR A 230 -11.26 10.20 -10.62
C THR A 230 -9.78 9.98 -10.28
N PHE A 231 -9.48 9.03 -9.39
CA PHE A 231 -8.11 8.71 -9.01
C PHE A 231 -7.30 8.15 -10.18
N LYS A 232 -7.90 7.31 -11.03
CA LYS A 232 -7.28 6.80 -12.26
C LYS A 232 -6.88 7.93 -13.20
N GLU A 233 -7.76 8.90 -13.44
CA GLU A 233 -7.43 10.05 -14.29
C GLU A 233 -6.33 10.92 -13.69
N GLN A 234 -6.27 11.02 -12.36
CA GLN A 234 -5.17 11.70 -11.68
C GLN A 234 -3.85 10.93 -11.88
N LEU A 235 -3.82 9.61 -11.72
CA LEU A 235 -2.63 8.78 -12.02
C LEU A 235 -2.17 8.93 -13.48
N LYS A 236 -3.09 9.01 -14.44
CA LYS A 236 -2.78 9.29 -15.85
C LYS A 236 -2.12 10.65 -16.03
N SER A 237 -2.62 11.68 -15.33
CA SER A 237 -2.05 13.03 -15.41
C SER A 237 -0.61 13.14 -14.94
N ILE A 238 -0.15 12.20 -14.09
CA ILE A 238 1.25 12.12 -13.62
C ILE A 238 2.07 11.08 -14.41
N GLY A 239 1.57 10.66 -15.58
CA GLY A 239 2.30 9.85 -16.55
C GLY A 239 2.23 8.35 -16.33
N TYR A 240 1.21 7.83 -15.65
CA TYR A 240 0.94 6.38 -15.70
C TYR A 240 0.18 6.04 -16.99
N PRO A 241 0.67 5.09 -17.79
CA PRO A 241 0.01 4.73 -19.04
C PRO A 241 -1.31 4.03 -18.76
N GLU A 242 -2.25 4.16 -19.70
CA GLU A 242 -3.57 3.52 -19.59
C GLU A 242 -3.45 1.99 -19.40
N ASP A 243 -2.57 1.32 -20.13
CA ASP A 243 -2.32 -0.12 -19.96
C ASP A 243 -1.61 -0.48 -18.66
N GLY A 244 -1.01 0.52 -18.00
CA GLY A 244 -0.45 0.46 -16.66
C GLY A 244 -1.48 0.70 -15.54
N LEU A 245 -2.75 0.93 -15.90
CA LEU A 245 -3.87 1.18 -14.99
C LEU A 245 -5.11 0.33 -15.33
N LYS A 246 -5.16 -0.33 -16.48
CA LYS A 246 -6.28 -1.18 -16.89
C LYS A 246 -6.23 -2.55 -16.22
N MET A 247 -7.36 -2.97 -15.64
CA MET A 247 -7.59 -4.36 -15.28
C MET A 247 -7.86 -5.18 -16.56
N ALA A 248 -7.11 -6.26 -16.77
CA ALA A 248 -7.40 -7.21 -17.86
C ALA A 248 -8.57 -8.12 -17.44
N SER A 249 -9.79 -7.59 -17.55
CA SER A 249 -11.11 -8.24 -17.44
C SER A 249 -11.25 -9.41 -16.46
N SER A 250 -12.15 -9.25 -15.48
CA SER A 250 -13.09 -10.30 -15.14
C SER A 250 -14.30 -9.70 -14.44
N ASN A 251 -15.43 -9.83 -15.13
CA ASN A 251 -16.81 -9.97 -14.68
C ASN A 251 -17.47 -8.95 -13.77
N GLU A 252 -18.77 -8.89 -14.00
CA GLU A 252 -19.75 -8.00 -13.40
C GLU A 252 -19.91 -8.28 -11.91
N ASP A 253 -18.95 -7.89 -11.07
CA ASP A 253 -19.27 -7.50 -9.70
C ASP A 253 -18.22 -6.59 -9.04
N ILE A 254 -18.72 -5.41 -8.68
CA ILE A 254 -18.19 -4.36 -7.78
C ILE A 254 -16.81 -3.76 -8.12
N TYR A 255 -16.88 -2.63 -8.86
CA TYR A 255 -15.85 -1.65 -9.22
C TYR A 255 -15.08 -1.91 -10.54
N THR A 256 -15.82 -1.85 -11.66
CA THR A 256 -15.24 -1.79 -13.02
C THR A 256 -14.20 -0.65 -13.17
N GLY A 257 -12.96 -0.98 -13.54
CA GLY A 257 -12.02 -0.03 -14.17
C GLY A 257 -10.59 -0.05 -13.62
N LEU A 258 -10.40 -0.43 -12.37
CA LEU A 258 -9.09 -0.65 -11.74
C LEU A 258 -9.01 -2.07 -11.18
N PRO A 259 -7.80 -2.66 -11.08
CA PRO A 259 -7.63 -4.01 -10.60
C PRO A 259 -7.64 -4.06 -9.08
N THR A 260 -8.86 -3.98 -8.53
CA THR A 260 -9.09 -3.80 -7.11
C THR A 260 -9.36 -5.12 -6.42
N VAL A 261 -8.60 -5.43 -5.37
CA VAL A 261 -9.02 -6.47 -4.42
C VAL A 261 -9.77 -5.79 -3.27
N PRO A 262 -11.09 -5.99 -3.12
CA PRO A 262 -11.82 -5.52 -1.97
C PRO A 262 -11.41 -6.35 -0.76
N VAL A 263 -10.77 -5.72 0.22
CA VAL A 263 -10.52 -6.39 1.50
C VAL A 263 -11.63 -6.05 2.47
N ARG A 264 -12.29 -7.08 2.98
CA ARG A 264 -13.45 -6.97 3.86
C ARG A 264 -13.06 -7.18 5.32
N ASN A 265 -13.82 -6.59 6.23
CA ASN A 265 -13.70 -6.93 7.65
C ASN A 265 -14.45 -8.26 7.95
N THR A 266 -14.41 -8.70 9.21
CA THR A 266 -15.12 -9.92 9.68
C THR A 266 -16.65 -9.87 9.57
N ARG A 267 -17.21 -8.73 9.14
CA ARG A 267 -18.64 -8.53 8.85
C ARG A 267 -18.90 -8.30 7.35
N GLU A 268 -17.94 -8.69 6.50
CA GLU A 268 -17.98 -8.54 5.03
C GLU A 268 -18.06 -7.09 4.50
N VAL A 269 -17.78 -6.08 5.34
CA VAL A 269 -17.79 -4.68 4.89
C VAL A 269 -16.46 -4.34 4.23
N GLY A 270 -16.49 -3.87 2.97
CA GLY A 270 -15.29 -3.43 2.23
C GLY A 270 -14.56 -2.26 2.91
N MET A 271 -13.32 -2.51 3.31
CA MET A 271 -12.47 -1.55 4.05
C MET A 271 -11.60 -0.73 3.11
N TYR A 272 -10.99 -1.38 2.12
CA TYR A 272 -10.12 -0.74 1.14
C TYR A 272 -10.05 -1.55 -0.13
N VAL A 273 -9.40 -0.94 -1.10
CA VAL A 273 -9.08 -1.48 -2.40
C VAL A 273 -7.58 -1.33 -2.63
N LEU A 274 -6.92 -2.40 -3.06
CA LEU A 274 -5.53 -2.32 -3.54
C LEU A 274 -5.51 -1.93 -5.01
N ILE A 275 -4.70 -0.93 -5.37
CA ILE A 275 -4.52 -0.47 -6.75
C ILE A 275 -3.05 -0.62 -7.09
N LEU A 276 -2.72 -1.48 -8.05
CA LEU A 276 -1.43 -1.39 -8.70
C LEU A 276 -1.49 -0.29 -9.77
N ALA A 277 -0.54 0.64 -9.74
CA ALA A 277 -0.24 1.57 -10.83
C ALA A 277 1.17 1.26 -11.33
N SER A 278 1.33 0.93 -12.62
CA SER A 278 2.62 0.52 -13.18
C SER A 278 3.00 1.39 -14.38
N LYS A 279 4.26 1.79 -14.46
CA LYS A 279 4.81 2.46 -15.65
C LYS A 279 5.01 1.51 -16.83
N HIS A 280 4.96 0.19 -16.60
CA HIS A 280 5.22 -0.81 -17.64
C HIS A 280 4.03 -1.79 -17.78
N PRO A 281 3.52 -2.07 -18.99
CA PRO A 281 2.35 -2.93 -19.19
C PRO A 281 2.48 -4.33 -18.57
N LEU A 282 3.70 -4.85 -18.46
CA LEU A 282 3.97 -6.14 -17.78
C LEU A 282 3.52 -6.17 -16.32
N GLY A 283 3.68 -5.07 -15.58
CA GLY A 283 3.26 -5.01 -14.16
C GLY A 283 1.75 -5.26 -14.04
N GLN A 284 0.95 -4.63 -14.91
CA GLN A 284 -0.49 -4.88 -14.93
C GLN A 284 -0.89 -6.27 -15.42
N LYS A 285 -0.15 -6.83 -16.40
CA LYS A 285 -0.39 -8.22 -16.83
C LYS A 285 -0.16 -9.20 -15.70
N ILE A 286 0.90 -9.01 -14.91
CA ILE A 286 1.20 -9.80 -13.72
C ILE A 286 0.10 -9.62 -12.67
N TRP A 287 -0.24 -8.38 -12.34
CA TRP A 287 -1.26 -8.09 -11.34
C TRP A 287 -2.63 -8.68 -11.70
N SER A 288 -3.06 -8.49 -12.95
CA SER A 288 -4.32 -9.05 -13.46
C SER A 288 -4.34 -10.57 -13.46
N SER A 289 -3.18 -11.25 -13.54
CA SER A 289 -3.14 -12.72 -13.46
C SER A 289 -3.24 -13.23 -12.02
N ILE A 290 -2.71 -12.48 -11.04
CA ILE A 290 -2.71 -12.92 -9.65
C ILE A 290 -4.01 -12.58 -8.92
N ILE A 291 -4.71 -11.50 -9.27
CA ILE A 291 -5.96 -11.13 -8.57
C ILE A 291 -7.13 -12.08 -8.85
N LYS A 292 -7.03 -12.96 -9.87
CA LYS A 292 -8.05 -13.96 -10.23
C LYS A 292 -8.21 -15.10 -9.23
N THR A 293 -7.32 -15.22 -8.26
CA THR A 293 -7.39 -16.27 -7.23
C THR A 293 -7.46 -15.59 -5.89
N ASN A 294 -8.52 -15.86 -5.13
CA ASN A 294 -8.71 -15.29 -3.82
C ASN A 294 -7.79 -15.96 -2.76
N PRO A 295 -7.57 -15.34 -1.59
CA PRO A 295 -6.77 -15.91 -0.51
C PRO A 295 -7.26 -17.27 0.01
N THR A 296 -8.53 -17.60 -0.22
CA THR A 296 -9.15 -18.89 0.14
C THR A 296 -8.96 -19.99 -0.91
N GLY A 297 -8.25 -19.73 -2.00
CA GLY A 297 -7.91 -20.73 -3.03
C GLY A 297 -9.03 -21.07 -4.02
N GLN A 298 -10.18 -20.39 -3.95
CA GLN A 298 -11.21 -20.49 -4.97
C GLN A 298 -10.84 -19.60 -6.17
N LYS A 299 -10.82 -20.20 -7.36
CA LYS A 299 -10.93 -19.46 -8.62
C LYS A 299 -12.35 -18.92 -8.68
N GLU A 300 -12.52 -17.62 -8.91
CA GLU A 300 -13.82 -17.12 -9.37
C GLU A 300 -14.12 -17.81 -10.70
N LEU A 301 -15.16 -18.65 -10.71
CA LEU A 301 -15.59 -19.40 -11.87
C LEU A 301 -16.34 -18.45 -12.81
N PHE A 302 -15.58 -17.98 -13.80
CA PHE A 302 -16.01 -17.48 -15.12
C PHE A 302 -16.87 -16.24 -15.21
#